data_AF-D2A3Y9-F1
#
_entry.id   AF-D2A3Y9-F1
#
_cell.length_a   1.000
_cell.length_b   1.000
_cell.length_c   1.000
_cell.angle_alpha   90.00
_cell.angle_beta   90.00
_cell.angle_gamma   90.00
#
_symmetry.space_group_name_H-M   'P 1'
#
loop_
_entity.id
_entity.type
_entity.pdbx_description
1 polymer ?
#
loop_
_entity_poly.entity_id
_entity_poly.type
_entity_poly.pdbx_seq_one_letter_code
_entity_poly.pdbx_strand_id
1 'polypeptide(L)'
;MILILKNTHPTTSAFRILPKVLFSSKSAQIPTNALKDVITADKQPENGLVYDKKPFKMPLEAGKRYSWCLCGYSHTQPFCDGTHKNQQLKIKLKPVAFKVEESKEYWLCNCKHTANRPFCDGTHKQPIVQEATSVVKQ
;
A
#
# COMPACT_ATOMS: atom_id res chain seq x y z
N MET A 1 -1.33 78.90 19.04
CA MET A 1 -2.41 78.13 18.38
C MET A 1 -2.05 76.65 18.52
N ILE A 2 -2.80 75.93 19.39
CA ILE A 2 -3.10 74.49 19.29
C ILE A 2 -1.89 73.53 19.58
N LEU A 3 -1.81 72.88 20.77
CA LEU A 3 -2.38 71.55 21.12
C LEU A 3 -1.55 70.40 20.43
N ILE A 4 -1.13 69.25 20.99
CA ILE A 4 -1.48 68.41 22.15
C ILE A 4 -0.30 67.47 22.49
N LEU A 5 -0.17 67.16 23.79
CA LEU A 5 0.55 66.06 24.44
C LEU A 5 0.25 64.65 23.87
N LYS A 6 1.11 63.67 24.20
CA LYS A 6 0.85 62.24 24.58
C LYS A 6 1.91 61.31 23.97
N ASN A 7 2.77 60.68 24.78
CA ASN A 7 2.60 59.32 25.36
C ASN A 7 2.69 58.24 24.26
N THR A 8 3.46 57.14 24.33
CA THR A 8 3.80 56.23 25.43
C THR A 8 4.73 55.13 24.88
N HIS A 9 5.62 54.56 25.72
CA HIS A 9 6.25 53.24 25.54
C HIS A 9 5.20 52.09 25.62
N PRO A 10 5.58 50.81 25.69
CA PRO A 10 6.05 49.91 24.64
C PRO A 10 5.00 48.79 24.39
N THR A 11 4.78 48.36 23.15
CA THR A 11 3.85 47.24 22.91
C THR A 11 4.62 45.92 22.73
N THR A 12 4.67 45.19 23.83
CA THR A 12 5.10 43.80 23.99
C THR A 12 4.45 42.92 22.92
N SER A 13 5.26 42.23 22.12
CA SER A 13 4.82 41.19 21.18
C SER A 13 4.27 39.99 21.94
N ALA A 14 2.94 39.93 22.08
CA ALA A 14 2.25 38.77 22.60
C ALA A 14 2.27 37.66 21.54
N PHE A 15 3.25 36.77 21.61
CA PHE A 15 3.24 35.49 20.91
C PHE A 15 2.04 34.66 21.40
N ARG A 16 0.99 34.58 20.59
CA ARG A 16 -0.14 33.67 20.81
C ARG A 16 0.35 32.25 20.61
N ILE A 17 0.58 31.54 21.72
CA ILE A 17 0.79 30.09 21.72
C ILE A 17 -0.53 29.44 21.31
N LEU A 18 -0.63 28.99 20.07
CA LEU A 18 -1.73 28.15 19.62
C LEU A 18 -1.71 26.82 20.39
N PRO A 19 -2.86 26.30 20.84
CA PRO A 19 -2.91 25.03 21.52
C PRO A 19 -2.39 23.95 20.57
N LYS A 20 -1.36 23.24 21.02
CA LYS A 20 -0.76 22.10 20.31
C LYS A 20 -1.82 21.00 20.29
N VAL A 21 -2.66 20.99 19.25
CA VAL A 21 -3.62 19.92 19.00
C VAL A 21 -2.80 18.63 18.88
N LEU A 22 -2.90 17.77 19.91
CA LEU A 22 -2.36 16.42 19.89
C LEU A 22 -3.21 15.61 18.92
N PHE A 23 -2.98 15.81 17.63
CA PHE A 23 -3.42 14.88 16.60
C PHE A 23 -2.75 13.55 16.91
N SER A 24 -3.54 12.60 17.41
CA SER A 24 -3.16 11.21 17.54
C SER A 24 -2.91 10.66 16.13
N SER A 25 -1.68 10.84 15.66
CA SER A 25 -1.20 10.35 14.37
C SER A 25 -0.94 8.85 14.49
N LYS A 26 -1.98 8.03 14.64
CA LYS A 26 -1.89 6.65 14.18
C LYS A 26 -1.91 6.70 12.65
N SER A 27 -0.74 6.96 12.05
CA SER A 27 -0.56 6.67 10.64
C SER A 27 -0.92 5.21 10.43
N ALA A 28 -1.82 4.95 9.48
CA ALA A 28 -2.20 3.59 9.10
C ALA A 28 -0.97 2.89 8.50
N GLN A 29 -0.16 2.27 9.36
CA GLN A 29 1.01 1.53 8.93
C GLN A 29 0.54 0.35 8.08
N ILE A 30 1.13 0.20 6.89
CA ILE A 30 0.77 -0.89 5.99
C ILE A 30 1.25 -2.20 6.64
N PRO A 31 0.40 -3.23 6.73
CA PRO A 31 0.80 -4.53 7.26
C PRO A 31 2.01 -5.09 6.52
N THR A 32 2.83 -5.88 7.21
CA THR A 32 4.00 -6.54 6.61
C THR A 32 3.79 -8.04 6.59
N ASN A 33 4.31 -8.72 5.58
CA ASN A 33 4.24 -10.18 5.49
C ASN A 33 5.12 -10.81 6.59
N ALA A 34 4.51 -11.58 7.49
CA ALA A 34 5.23 -12.31 8.55
C ALA A 34 6.21 -13.38 8.02
N LEU A 35 6.13 -13.75 6.73
CA LEU A 35 7.02 -14.72 6.08
C LEU A 35 8.09 -14.09 5.17
N LYS A 36 8.18 -12.76 5.13
CA LYS A 36 9.04 -12.01 4.17
C LYS A 36 10.51 -12.43 4.20
N ASP A 37 11.05 -12.74 5.38
CA ASP A 37 12.46 -13.09 5.54
C ASP A 37 12.73 -14.60 5.41
N VAL A 38 11.67 -15.40 5.52
CA VAL A 38 11.74 -16.86 5.44
C VAL A 38 11.65 -17.35 3.99
N ILE A 39 10.91 -16.62 3.15
CA ILE A 39 10.59 -17.06 1.79
C ILE A 39 11.22 -16.12 0.76
N THR A 40 11.99 -16.69 -0.17
CA THR A 40 12.70 -15.91 -1.20
C THR A 40 11.78 -15.35 -2.29
N ALA A 41 10.55 -15.85 -2.41
CA ALA A 41 9.57 -15.39 -3.40
C ALA A 41 9.24 -13.89 -3.29
N ASP A 42 9.35 -13.29 -2.10
CA ASP A 42 9.18 -11.85 -1.92
C ASP A 42 10.26 -11.04 -2.68
N LYS A 43 11.47 -11.59 -2.85
CA LYS A 43 12.66 -10.94 -3.43
C LYS A 43 12.76 -11.05 -4.97
N GLN A 44 11.70 -11.47 -5.65
CA GLN A 44 11.71 -11.58 -7.11
C GLN A 44 11.88 -10.18 -7.74
N PRO A 45 12.82 -10.01 -8.69
CA PRO A 45 13.20 -8.69 -9.22
C PRO A 45 12.15 -8.07 -10.13
N GLU A 46 11.34 -8.91 -10.78
CA GLU A 46 10.32 -8.51 -11.74
C GLU A 46 8.93 -8.45 -11.09
N ASN A 47 8.07 -7.63 -11.68
CA ASN A 47 6.64 -7.55 -11.36
C ASN A 47 5.82 -8.22 -12.47
N GLY A 48 4.66 -8.75 -12.11
CA GLY A 48 3.75 -9.34 -13.09
C GLY A 48 2.93 -8.30 -13.84
N LEU A 49 2.04 -8.81 -14.69
CA LEU A 49 1.10 -7.99 -15.42
C LEU A 49 0.10 -7.32 -14.47
N VAL A 50 -0.27 -6.07 -14.77
CA VAL A 50 -1.33 -5.35 -14.04
C VAL A 50 -2.66 -6.07 -14.26
N TYR A 51 -3.20 -6.68 -13.20
CA TYR A 51 -4.52 -7.30 -13.27
C TYR A 51 -5.64 -6.25 -13.13
N ASP A 52 -5.57 -5.45 -12.06
CA ASP A 52 -6.47 -4.34 -11.78
C ASP A 52 -5.71 -3.18 -11.14
N LYS A 53 -6.14 -1.95 -11.43
CA LYS A 53 -5.59 -0.70 -10.87
C LYS A 53 -6.18 -0.39 -9.49
N LYS A 54 -7.19 -1.16 -9.04
CA LYS A 54 -7.76 -1.06 -7.69
C LYS A 54 -7.22 -2.19 -6.79
N PRO A 55 -6.95 -1.92 -5.50
CA PRO A 55 -6.60 -2.97 -4.54
C PRO A 55 -7.82 -3.84 -4.21
N PHE A 56 -7.56 -5.07 -3.76
CA PHE A 56 -8.60 -6.02 -3.38
C PHE A 56 -8.77 -6.05 -1.86
N LYS A 57 -9.95 -5.71 -1.36
CA LYS A 57 -10.27 -5.77 0.07
C LYS A 57 -10.85 -7.13 0.43
N MET A 58 -10.29 -7.80 1.44
CA MET A 58 -10.87 -9.06 1.92
C MET A 58 -10.51 -9.39 3.36
N PRO A 59 -11.35 -10.16 4.07
CA PRO A 59 -11.00 -10.71 5.38
C PRO A 59 -9.91 -11.77 5.24
N LEU A 60 -8.90 -11.70 6.09
CA LEU A 60 -7.89 -12.74 6.25
C LEU A 60 -7.89 -13.23 7.70
N GLU A 61 -7.52 -14.50 7.89
CA GLU A 61 -7.45 -15.17 9.19
C GLU A 61 -6.01 -15.19 9.70
N ALA A 62 -5.82 -14.90 10.99
CA ALA A 62 -4.53 -14.98 11.68
C ALA A 62 -3.88 -16.37 11.52
N GLY A 63 -2.59 -16.41 11.22
CA GLY A 63 -1.79 -17.64 11.12
C GLY A 63 -2.05 -18.50 9.88
N LYS A 64 -3.15 -18.28 9.15
CA LYS A 64 -3.48 -18.98 7.91
C LYS A 64 -2.51 -18.59 6.80
N ARG A 65 -2.01 -19.60 6.08
CA ARG A 65 -1.08 -19.40 4.97
C ARG A 65 -1.86 -19.15 3.69
N TYR A 66 -1.56 -18.04 3.04
CA TYR A 66 -2.12 -17.65 1.74
C TYR A 66 -1.03 -17.60 0.69
N SER A 67 -1.42 -17.70 -0.59
CA SER A 67 -0.52 -17.63 -1.75
C SER A 67 -0.99 -16.51 -2.68
N TRP A 68 -0.37 -15.34 -2.58
CA TRP A 68 -0.70 -14.18 -3.40
C TRP A 68 -0.13 -14.32 -4.82
N CYS A 69 -0.94 -13.98 -5.83
CA CYS A 69 -0.52 -13.99 -7.22
C CYS A 69 0.37 -12.78 -7.52
N LEU A 70 1.65 -13.03 -7.84
CA LEU A 70 2.58 -12.01 -8.34
C LEU A 70 2.51 -11.87 -9.87
N CYS A 71 2.22 -12.93 -10.62
CA CYS A 71 2.35 -12.92 -12.08
C CYS A 71 1.25 -12.13 -12.83
N GLY A 72 0.09 -11.91 -12.21
CA GLY A 72 -1.04 -11.20 -12.83
C GLY A 72 -1.99 -12.09 -13.65
N TYR A 73 -1.64 -13.36 -13.92
CA TYR A 73 -2.43 -14.24 -14.79
C TYR A 73 -3.47 -15.11 -14.07
N SER A 74 -3.52 -15.10 -12.74
CA SER A 74 -4.47 -15.92 -12.00
C SER A 74 -5.92 -15.54 -12.32
N HIS A 75 -6.79 -16.54 -12.41
CA HIS A 75 -8.23 -16.38 -12.56
C HIS A 75 -8.95 -16.20 -11.21
N THR A 76 -8.27 -16.47 -10.09
CA THR A 76 -8.81 -16.33 -8.72
C THR A 76 -8.10 -15.23 -7.94
N GLN A 77 -7.91 -14.06 -8.58
CA GLN A 77 -7.24 -12.92 -7.95
C GLN A 77 -7.93 -12.53 -6.63
N PRO A 78 -7.16 -12.11 -5.61
CA PRO A 78 -5.72 -11.78 -5.65
C PRO A 78 -4.80 -12.99 -5.43
N PHE A 79 -5.34 -14.20 -5.31
CA PHE A 79 -4.58 -15.41 -5.01
C PHE A 79 -4.12 -16.14 -6.25
N CYS A 80 -3.11 -16.98 -6.06
CA CYS A 80 -2.57 -17.85 -7.09
C CYS A 80 -3.43 -19.12 -7.27
N ASP A 81 -3.82 -19.38 -8.51
CA ASP A 81 -4.54 -20.58 -8.97
C ASP A 81 -3.61 -21.65 -9.59
N GLY A 82 -2.35 -21.32 -9.84
CA GLY A 82 -1.38 -22.19 -10.49
C GLY A 82 -1.11 -21.87 -11.97
N THR A 83 -1.80 -20.88 -12.56
CA THR A 83 -1.63 -20.48 -13.97
C THR A 83 -0.18 -20.10 -14.32
N HIS A 84 0.59 -19.60 -13.36
CA HIS A 84 2.03 -19.33 -13.53
C HIS A 84 2.88 -20.56 -13.92
N LYS A 85 2.36 -21.78 -13.71
CA LYS A 85 3.03 -23.03 -14.10
C LYS A 85 2.74 -23.45 -15.54
N ASN A 86 1.79 -22.78 -16.22
CA ASN A 86 1.48 -23.10 -17.60
C ASN A 86 2.73 -22.83 -18.48
N GLN A 87 3.28 -23.90 -19.04
CA GLN A 87 4.49 -23.86 -19.85
C GLN A 87 4.33 -23.02 -21.12
N GLN A 88 3.12 -22.92 -21.67
CA GLN A 88 2.83 -22.13 -22.86
C GLN A 88 2.95 -20.62 -22.60
N LEU A 89 2.64 -20.18 -21.37
CA LEU A 89 2.71 -18.77 -20.97
C LEU A 89 4.14 -18.33 -20.61
N LYS A 90 5.06 -19.28 -20.39
CA LYS A 90 6.49 -19.03 -20.06
C LYS A 90 6.70 -18.04 -18.89
N ILE A 91 5.82 -18.09 -17.90
CA ILE A 91 5.88 -17.22 -16.71
C ILE A 91 6.98 -17.71 -15.77
N LYS A 92 7.93 -16.83 -15.41
CA LYS A 92 9.01 -17.13 -14.46
C LYS A 92 8.66 -16.78 -13.01
N LEU A 93 7.64 -15.94 -12.83
CA LEU A 93 7.21 -15.41 -11.54
C LEU A 93 6.50 -16.47 -10.70
N LYS A 94 6.88 -16.56 -9.43
CA LYS A 94 6.28 -17.45 -8.43
C LYS A 94 5.36 -16.69 -7.49
N PRO A 95 4.31 -17.32 -6.94
CA PRO A 95 3.44 -16.69 -5.95
C PRO A 95 4.19 -16.39 -4.65
N VAL A 96 3.77 -15.32 -3.97
CA VAL A 96 4.31 -14.95 -2.66
C VAL A 96 3.45 -15.58 -1.58
N ALA A 97 4.05 -16.44 -0.76
CA ALA A 97 3.36 -17.01 0.38
C ALA A 97 3.44 -16.04 1.57
N PHE A 98 2.31 -15.85 2.24
CA PHE A 98 2.22 -14.91 3.36
C PHE A 98 1.27 -15.39 4.45
N LYS A 99 1.40 -14.77 5.61
CA LYS A 99 0.51 -14.91 6.77
C LYS A 99 0.23 -13.53 7.36
N VAL A 100 -0.90 -13.40 8.03
CA VAL A 100 -1.25 -12.24 8.86
C VAL A 100 -1.27 -12.63 10.32
N GLU A 101 -0.96 -11.68 11.20
CA GLU A 101 -0.96 -11.88 12.66
C GLU A 101 -2.36 -11.73 13.26
N GLU A 102 -3.20 -10.90 12.66
CA GLU A 102 -4.55 -10.58 13.14
C GLU A 102 -5.61 -10.92 12.10
N SER A 103 -6.74 -11.47 12.55
CA SER A 103 -7.92 -11.71 11.70
C SER A 103 -8.70 -10.40 11.49
N LYS A 104 -8.63 -9.83 10.28
CA LYS A 104 -9.35 -8.60 9.90
C LYS A 104 -9.39 -8.43 8.39
N GLU A 105 -9.97 -7.33 7.92
CA GLU A 105 -9.90 -6.96 6.51
C GLU A 105 -8.54 -6.36 6.13
N TYR A 106 -7.99 -6.81 5.02
CA TYR A 106 -6.74 -6.32 4.45
C TYR A 106 -6.93 -5.86 3.00
N TRP A 107 -6.08 -4.94 2.58
CA TRP A 107 -5.99 -4.50 1.18
C TRP A 107 -4.80 -5.18 0.51
N LEU A 108 -5.09 -6.12 -0.39
CA LEU A 108 -4.08 -6.82 -1.18
C LEU A 108 -3.83 -6.08 -2.50
N CYS A 109 -2.59 -6.12 -2.95
CA CYS A 109 -2.19 -5.53 -4.21
C CYS A 109 -2.75 -6.33 -5.39
N ASN A 110 -3.44 -5.65 -6.31
CA ASN A 110 -3.91 -6.27 -7.55
C ASN A 110 -3.18 -5.75 -8.81
N CYS A 111 -2.44 -4.65 -8.71
CA CYS A 111 -1.61 -4.17 -9.82
C CYS A 111 -0.31 -4.95 -9.98
N LYS A 112 0.15 -5.66 -8.94
CA LYS A 112 1.38 -6.47 -8.91
C LYS A 112 2.70 -5.68 -8.84
N HIS A 113 2.62 -4.35 -8.68
CA HIS A 113 3.78 -3.45 -8.57
C HIS A 113 4.07 -2.96 -7.14
N THR A 114 3.39 -3.48 -6.11
CA THR A 114 3.67 -3.09 -4.72
C THR A 114 5.12 -3.43 -4.32
N ALA A 115 5.78 -2.51 -3.61
CA ALA A 115 7.04 -2.76 -2.94
C ALA A 115 6.85 -3.51 -1.61
N ASN A 116 5.64 -3.49 -1.05
CA ASN A 116 5.29 -4.18 0.19
C ASN A 116 4.40 -5.41 -0.07
N ARG A 117 4.93 -6.38 -0.81
CA ARG A 117 4.20 -7.61 -1.17
C ARG A 117 3.72 -8.35 0.09
N PRO A 118 2.47 -8.85 0.13
CA PRO A 118 1.41 -8.78 -0.90
C PRO A 118 0.46 -7.57 -0.74
N PHE A 119 0.70 -6.69 0.21
CA PHE A 119 -0.23 -5.62 0.59
C PHE A 119 -0.17 -4.44 -0.37
N CYS A 120 -1.27 -3.71 -0.47
CA CYS A 120 -1.31 -2.48 -1.24
C CYS A 120 -0.56 -1.36 -0.53
N ASP A 121 0.39 -0.74 -1.21
CA ASP A 121 1.18 0.40 -0.75
C ASP A 121 0.82 1.73 -1.46
N GLY A 122 -0.17 1.69 -2.35
CA GLY A 122 -0.58 2.84 -3.15
C GLY A 122 0.15 2.98 -4.48
N THR A 123 1.12 2.10 -4.81
CA THR A 123 1.83 2.11 -6.10
C THR A 123 0.88 2.02 -7.29
N HIS A 124 -0.30 1.44 -7.10
CA HIS A 124 -1.33 1.39 -8.14
C HIS A 124 -1.77 2.76 -8.66
N LYS A 125 -1.57 3.85 -7.90
CA LYS A 125 -1.91 5.21 -8.33
C LYS A 125 -0.84 5.87 -9.20
N GLN A 126 0.34 5.28 -9.31
CA GLN A 126 1.42 5.84 -10.11
C GLN A 126 1.12 5.74 -11.61
N PRO A 127 1.61 6.69 -12.43
CA PRO A 127 1.39 6.70 -13.88
C PRO A 127 1.75 5.37 -14.55
N ILE A 128 2.86 4.75 -14.14
CA ILE A 128 3.32 3.46 -14.69
C ILE A 128 2.27 2.34 -14.58
N VAL A 129 1.40 2.37 -13.55
CA VAL A 129 0.30 1.41 -13.40
C VAL A 129 -0.97 1.92 -14.08
N GLN A 130 -1.24 3.23 -14.02
CA GLN A 130 -2.45 3.82 -14.58
C GLN A 130 -2.48 3.79 -16.11
N GLU A 131 -1.31 3.87 -16.74
CA GLU A 131 -1.15 3.81 -18.20
C GLU A 131 -0.99 2.38 -18.72
N ALA A 132 -0.70 1.42 -17.83
CA ALA A 132 -0.56 0.02 -18.21
C ALA A 132 -1.90 -0.59 -18.67
N THR A 133 -1.81 -1.49 -19.65
CA THR A 133 -2.93 -2.33 -20.08
C THR A 133 -3.26 -3.34 -18.98
N SER A 134 -4.47 -3.25 -18.43
CA SER A 134 -4.97 -4.22 -17.45
C SER A 134 -5.64 -5.43 -18.11
N VAL A 135 -5.51 -6.60 -17.49
CA VAL A 135 -6.19 -7.83 -17.95
C VAL A 135 -7.71 -7.69 -17.89
N VAL A 136 -8.20 -7.01 -16.86
CA VAL A 136 -9.61 -6.65 -16.75
C VAL A 136 -9.82 -5.32 -17.48
N LYS A 137 -10.67 -5.31 -18.51
CA LYS A 137 -11.18 -4.06 -19.08
C LYS A 137 -12.06 -3.41 -18.00
N GLN A 138 -11.59 -2.27 -17.47
CA GLN A 138 -12.36 -1.46 -16.52
C GLN A 138 -13.52 -0.77 -17.22
#